data_AF-A0A0S8GBW4-F1
#
_entry.id   AF-A0A0S8GBW4-F1
#
_cell.length_a   1.000
_cell.length_b   1.000
_cell.length_c   1.000
_cell.angle_alpha   90.00
_cell.angle_beta   90.00
_cell.angle_gamma   90.00
#
_symmetry.space_group_name_H-M   'P 1'
#
loop_
_entity.id
_entity.type
_entity.pdbx_description
1 polymer ?
#
loop_
_entity_poly.entity_id
_entity_poly.type
_entity_poly.pdbx_seq_one_letter_code
_entity_poly.pdbx_strand_id
1 'polypeptide(L)'
;MRLLATLACAISIVGITATVSAMVWPVPSPQCPTIQAGIDSAAAGDTVLVADGTYTGTANRDLDFSGKAIVVMSENGPEVTIIDCEALGRGFFFHGGEDASSIVKGFTIQNGAVGDG
;
A
#
# COMPACT_ATOMS: atom_id res chain seq x y z
N MET A 1 -16.13 9.01 -67.34
CA MET A 1 -16.97 9.99 -66.60
C MET A 1 -16.96 9.57 -65.14
N ARG A 2 -16.79 10.55 -64.24
CA ARG A 2 -16.40 10.46 -62.82
C ARG A 2 -17.38 9.64 -61.95
N LEU A 3 -16.90 8.99 -60.88
CA LEU A 3 -17.13 9.45 -59.49
C LEU A 3 -16.32 8.64 -58.45
N LEU A 4 -15.92 9.34 -57.39
CA LEU A 4 -15.12 8.88 -56.25
C LEU A 4 -15.95 8.05 -55.25
N ALA A 5 -15.29 7.17 -54.49
CA ALA A 5 -15.78 6.70 -53.20
C ALA A 5 -14.62 6.70 -52.18
N THR A 6 -14.68 7.65 -51.26
CA THR A 6 -13.84 7.78 -50.06
C THR A 6 -14.08 6.60 -49.12
N LEU A 7 -13.02 5.86 -48.74
CA LEU A 7 -13.07 4.87 -47.68
C LEU A 7 -12.76 5.56 -46.35
N ALA A 8 -13.77 5.69 -45.48
CA ALA A 8 -13.61 6.26 -44.15
C ALA A 8 -12.81 5.29 -43.25
N CYS A 9 -11.67 5.75 -42.75
CA CYS A 9 -10.91 5.05 -41.73
C CYS A 9 -11.56 5.36 -40.37
N ALA A 10 -12.56 4.58 -39.98
CA ALA A 10 -13.09 4.61 -38.62
C ALA A 10 -12.13 3.82 -37.72
N ILE A 11 -11.17 4.51 -37.10
CA ILE A 11 -10.40 3.93 -35.99
C ILE A 11 -11.38 3.81 -34.83
N SER A 12 -11.92 2.61 -34.65
CA SER A 12 -12.72 2.28 -33.47
C SER A 12 -11.84 2.47 -32.24
N ILE A 13 -12.18 3.48 -31.43
CA ILE A 13 -11.64 3.62 -30.07
C ILE A 13 -12.17 2.42 -29.29
N VAL A 14 -11.34 1.39 -29.13
CA VAL A 14 -11.61 0.31 -28.19
C VAL A 14 -11.51 0.95 -26.80
N GLY A 15 -12.67 1.15 -26.16
CA GLY A 15 -12.72 1.55 -24.75
C GLY A 15 -12.13 0.42 -23.91
N ILE A 16 -10.87 0.55 -23.51
CA ILE A 16 -10.25 -0.34 -22.54
C ILE A 16 -10.87 0.01 -21.19
N THR A 17 -11.87 -0.76 -20.77
CA THR A 17 -12.30 -0.74 -19.37
C THR A 17 -11.25 -1.52 -18.58
N ALA A 18 -10.25 -0.82 -18.02
CA ALA A 18 -9.34 -1.42 -17.08
C ALA A 18 -10.13 -1.78 -15.81
N THR A 19 -10.32 -3.07 -15.55
CA THR A 19 -10.83 -3.53 -14.27
C THR A 19 -9.71 -3.31 -13.24
N VAL A 20 -9.86 -2.33 -12.36
CA VAL A 20 -9.00 -2.21 -11.18
C VAL A 20 -9.47 -3.25 -10.19
N SER A 21 -8.75 -4.37 -10.09
CA SER A 21 -8.87 -5.28 -8.96
C SER A 21 -7.89 -4.81 -7.89
N ALA A 22 -8.33 -4.76 -6.64
CA ALA A 22 -7.42 -4.59 -5.50
C ALA A 22 -6.38 -5.73 -5.51
N MET A 23 -5.10 -5.37 -5.42
CA MET A 23 -3.99 -6.31 -5.32
C MET A 23 -3.61 -6.54 -3.85
N VAL A 24 -3.09 -7.74 -3.57
CA VAL A 24 -2.49 -8.06 -2.27
C VAL A 24 -0.96 -8.05 -2.41
N TRP A 25 -0.30 -7.28 -1.55
CA TRP A 25 1.15 -7.16 -1.45
C TRP A 25 1.65 -7.90 -0.20
N PRO A 26 2.16 -9.13 -0.33
CA PRO A 26 2.64 -9.90 0.81
C PRO A 26 3.96 -9.33 1.34
N VAL A 27 4.06 -9.21 2.66
CA VAL A 27 5.25 -8.76 3.38
C VAL A 27 5.61 -9.81 4.44
N PRO A 28 6.87 -10.29 4.48
CA PRO A 28 7.93 -10.01 3.53
C PRO A 28 7.77 -10.80 2.22
N SER A 29 8.23 -10.21 1.12
CA SER A 29 8.40 -10.89 -0.18
C SER A 29 9.60 -10.29 -0.94
N PRO A 30 10.06 -10.90 -2.05
CA PRO A 30 11.14 -10.32 -2.86
C PRO A 30 10.85 -8.90 -3.37
N GLN A 31 9.59 -8.57 -3.63
CA GLN A 31 9.15 -7.25 -4.09
C GLN A 31 8.90 -6.29 -2.92
N CYS A 32 8.42 -6.82 -1.79
CA CYS A 32 8.10 -6.04 -0.59
C CYS A 32 8.82 -6.65 0.62
N PRO A 33 10.14 -6.45 0.74
CA PRO A 33 10.92 -7.03 1.85
C PRO A 33 10.60 -6.40 3.20
N THR A 34 9.98 -5.21 3.20
CA THR A 34 9.60 -4.46 4.40
C THR A 34 8.16 -3.93 4.27
N ILE A 35 7.58 -3.50 5.39
CA ILE A 35 6.22 -2.96 5.39
C ILE A 35 6.13 -1.69 4.55
N GLN A 36 7.11 -0.77 4.66
CA GLN A 36 7.12 0.44 3.82
C GLN A 36 7.26 0.09 2.33
N ALA A 37 8.06 -0.91 1.95
CA ALA A 37 8.14 -1.33 0.55
C ALA A 37 6.80 -1.86 0.02
N GLY A 38 6.00 -2.51 0.88
CA GLY A 38 4.62 -2.87 0.59
C GLY A 38 3.73 -1.66 0.35
N ILE A 39 3.80 -0.66 1.24
CA ILE A 39 3.07 0.61 1.12
C ILE A 39 3.45 1.37 -0.16
N ASP A 40 4.75 1.43 -0.47
CA ASP A 40 5.28 2.14 -1.64
C ASP A 40 4.78 1.51 -2.94
N SER A 41 4.69 0.18 -2.97
CA SER A 41 4.22 -0.60 -4.11
C SER A 41 2.69 -0.54 -4.31
N ALA A 42 1.94 -0.37 -3.23
CA ALA A 42 0.49 -0.38 -3.23
C ALA A 42 -0.13 0.85 -3.92
N ALA A 43 -1.17 0.59 -4.71
CA ALA A 43 -2.09 1.59 -5.27
C ALA A 43 -3.37 1.67 -4.43
N ALA A 44 -4.15 2.74 -4.60
CA ALA A 44 -5.42 2.90 -3.87
C ALA A 44 -6.34 1.68 -4.05
N GLY A 45 -6.88 1.17 -2.94
CA GLY A 45 -7.68 -0.05 -2.87
C GLY A 45 -6.89 -1.33 -2.58
N ASP A 46 -5.56 -1.31 -2.71
CA ASP A 46 -4.73 -2.49 -2.44
C ASP A 46 -4.62 -2.80 -0.94
N THR A 47 -4.19 -4.04 -0.65
CA THR A 47 -3.88 -4.50 0.70
C THR A 47 -2.42 -4.91 0.82
N VAL A 48 -1.70 -4.34 1.78
CA VAL A 48 -0.41 -4.84 2.25
C VAL A 48 -0.69 -5.87 3.35
N LEU A 49 -0.43 -7.14 3.05
CA LEU A 49 -0.69 -8.27 3.95
C LEU A 49 0.60 -8.71 4.61
N VAL A 50 0.70 -8.52 5.93
CA VAL A 50 1.92 -8.72 6.71
C VAL A 50 1.85 -10.05 7.44
N ALA A 51 2.76 -10.96 7.12
CA ALA A 51 2.87 -12.28 7.75
C ALA A 51 3.34 -12.18 9.22
N ASP A 52 3.23 -13.28 9.95
CA ASP A 52 3.67 -13.40 11.33
C ASP A 52 5.15 -13.03 11.49
N GLY A 53 5.46 -12.28 12.54
CA GLY A 53 6.83 -11.84 12.81
C GLY A 53 6.93 -10.58 13.66
N THR A 54 8.17 -10.27 14.05
CA THR A 54 8.54 -9.00 14.67
C THR A 54 9.32 -8.16 13.67
N TYR A 55 8.75 -7.04 13.28
CA TYR A 55 9.27 -6.14 12.27
C TYR A 55 10.00 -4.98 12.97
N THR A 56 11.31 -4.92 12.75
CA THR A 56 12.25 -3.94 13.32
C THR A 56 13.05 -3.27 12.21
N GLY A 57 13.81 -2.24 12.56
CA GLY A 57 14.72 -1.58 11.62
C GLY A 57 14.04 -0.58 10.69
N THR A 58 14.89 0.05 9.86
CA THR A 58 14.45 1.01 8.85
C THR A 58 13.40 0.40 7.92
N ALA A 59 12.42 1.20 7.50
CA ALA A 59 11.32 0.79 6.62
C ALA A 59 10.30 -0.20 7.23
N ASN A 60 10.42 -0.50 8.53
CA ASN A 60 9.40 -1.19 9.33
C ASN A 60 8.87 -0.33 10.50
N ARG A 61 9.37 0.90 10.64
CA ARG A 61 8.90 1.95 11.56
C ARG A 61 8.81 3.27 10.79
N ASP A 62 8.17 4.27 11.39
CA ASP A 62 7.83 5.54 10.75
C ASP A 62 7.06 5.33 9.44
N LEU A 63 6.16 4.34 9.44
CA LEU A 63 5.46 3.88 8.25
C LEU A 63 4.51 4.97 7.73
N ASP A 64 4.74 5.39 6.50
CA ASP A 64 4.08 6.52 5.86
C ASP A 64 3.20 6.05 4.71
N PHE A 65 1.89 6.31 4.81
CA PHE A 65 0.91 5.98 3.78
C PHE A 65 1.00 6.89 2.56
N SER A 66 1.66 8.05 2.66
CA SER A 66 1.83 9.03 1.58
C SER A 66 0.50 9.44 0.94
N GLY A 67 -0.57 9.58 1.74
CA GLY A 67 -1.90 9.94 1.25
C GLY A 67 -2.67 8.81 0.54
N LYS A 68 -2.19 7.56 0.57
CA LYS A 68 -2.84 6.43 -0.12
C LYS A 68 -4.03 5.88 0.68
N ALA A 69 -5.13 5.61 -0.03
CA ALA A 69 -6.28 4.85 0.46
C ALA A 69 -6.04 3.34 0.32
N ILE A 70 -5.21 2.75 1.21
CA ILE A 70 -4.86 1.33 1.21
C ILE A 70 -5.13 0.68 2.57
N VAL A 71 -5.15 -0.64 2.61
CA VAL A 71 -5.18 -1.41 3.86
C VAL A 71 -3.79 -1.97 4.14
N VAL A 72 -3.23 -1.72 5.32
CA VAL A 72 -2.08 -2.44 5.85
C VAL A 72 -2.58 -3.32 6.99
N MET A 73 -2.45 -4.64 6.87
CA MET A 73 -2.99 -5.55 7.87
C MET A 73 -2.12 -6.76 8.13
N SER A 74 -2.15 -7.23 9.38
CA SER A 74 -1.63 -8.55 9.74
C SER A 74 -2.46 -9.67 9.12
N GLU A 75 -1.79 -10.77 8.77
CA GLU A 75 -2.41 -12.01 8.33
C GLU A 75 -3.14 -12.74 9.47
N ASN A 76 -2.51 -12.92 10.64
CA ASN A 76 -3.03 -13.77 11.72
C ASN A 76 -3.30 -13.06 13.06
N GLY A 77 -3.17 -11.73 13.11
CA GLY A 77 -3.55 -10.91 14.25
C GLY A 77 -2.40 -10.32 15.07
N PRO A 78 -2.74 -9.45 16.04
CA PRO A 78 -1.76 -8.66 16.78
C PRO A 78 -0.89 -9.49 17.73
N GLU A 79 -1.33 -10.70 18.09
CA GLU A 79 -0.58 -11.60 18.98
C GLU A 79 0.69 -12.14 18.34
N VAL A 80 0.75 -12.17 17.00
CA VAL A 80 1.84 -12.78 16.23
C VAL A 80 2.46 -11.84 15.20
N THR A 81 1.89 -10.65 14.99
CA THR A 81 2.46 -9.61 14.12
C THR A 81 2.76 -8.34 14.91
N ILE A 82 4.04 -8.13 15.19
CA ILE A 82 4.54 -7.06 16.05
C ILE A 82 5.35 -6.08 15.20
N ILE A 83 5.01 -4.80 15.27
CA ILE A 83 5.85 -3.70 14.79
C ILE A 83 6.58 -3.14 16.01
N ASP A 84 7.90 -3.32 16.05
CA ASP A 84 8.74 -2.82 17.13
C ASP A 84 9.54 -1.62 16.63
N CYS A 85 9.18 -0.44 17.15
CA CYS A 85 9.79 0.82 16.74
C CYS A 85 11.15 1.08 17.40
N GLU A 86 11.63 0.17 18.27
CA GLU A 86 12.97 0.17 18.88
C GLU A 86 13.30 1.42 19.72
N ALA A 87 12.29 2.19 20.13
CA ALA A 87 12.42 3.53 20.71
C ALA A 87 13.11 4.54 19.76
N LEU A 88 12.98 4.33 18.45
CA LEU A 88 13.65 5.11 17.40
C LEU A 88 12.66 5.83 16.45
N GLY A 89 11.36 5.80 16.73
CA GLY A 89 10.37 6.47 15.89
C GLY A 89 8.91 6.11 16.22
N ARG A 90 8.03 6.43 15.27
CA ARG A 90 6.58 6.12 15.31
C ARG A 90 6.33 4.73 14.73
N GLY A 91 5.14 4.18 14.99
CA GLY A 91 4.65 3.02 14.24
C GLY A 91 4.20 3.42 12.84
N PHE A 92 3.14 4.23 12.79
CA PHE A 92 2.58 4.81 11.56
C PHE A 92 2.50 6.32 11.65
N PHE A 93 2.56 7.00 10.50
CA PHE A 93 2.39 8.43 10.36
C PHE A 93 1.43 8.75 9.21
N PHE A 94 0.25 9.26 9.55
CA PHE A 94 -0.76 9.72 8.61
C PHE A 94 -0.69 11.25 8.52
N HIS A 95 -0.26 11.77 7.38
CA HIS A 95 -0.02 13.20 7.18
C HIS A 95 -0.21 13.68 5.73
N GLY A 96 -0.43 12.75 4.80
CA GLY A 96 -0.54 13.03 3.36
C GLY A 96 -1.96 13.29 2.87
N GLY A 97 -2.94 13.38 3.76
CA GLY A 97 -4.36 13.52 3.39
C GLY A 97 -5.09 12.19 3.24
N GLU A 98 -4.63 11.17 3.97
CA GLU A 98 -5.30 9.87 4.10
C GLU A 98 -6.75 10.01 4.58
N ASP A 99 -7.61 9.09 4.15
CA ASP A 99 -9.04 9.09 4.48
C ASP A 99 -9.46 7.82 5.24
N ALA A 100 -10.78 7.62 5.42
CA ALA A 100 -11.31 6.47 6.16
C ALA A 100 -11.00 5.11 5.52
N SER A 101 -10.51 5.09 4.27
CA SER A 101 -10.07 3.92 3.53
C SER A 101 -8.57 3.62 3.71
N SER A 102 -7.83 4.49 4.40
CA SER A 102 -6.44 4.27 4.80
C SER A 102 -6.41 3.55 6.16
N ILE A 103 -6.30 2.23 6.13
CA ILE A 103 -6.60 1.38 7.29
C ILE A 103 -5.33 0.67 7.77
N VAL A 104 -5.10 0.67 9.08
CA VAL A 104 -4.14 -0.20 9.78
C VAL A 104 -4.93 -1.20 10.63
N LYS A 105 -4.63 -2.49 10.52
CA LYS A 105 -5.40 -3.53 11.23
C LYS A 105 -4.54 -4.70 11.73
N GLY A 106 -4.76 -5.09 12.99
CA GLY A 106 -4.29 -6.36 13.52
C GLY A 106 -2.81 -6.40 13.92
N PHE A 107 -2.22 -5.28 14.33
CA PHE A 107 -0.83 -5.24 14.80
C PHE A 107 -0.75 -4.97 16.30
N THR A 108 0.22 -5.59 16.95
CA THR A 108 0.82 -4.99 18.15
C THR A 108 1.87 -3.99 17.69
N ILE A 109 1.80 -2.74 18.18
CA ILE A 109 2.80 -1.70 17.90
C ILE A 109 3.42 -1.31 19.24
N GLN A 110 4.74 -1.42 19.35
CA GLN A 110 5.45 -1.22 20.62
C GLN A 110 6.72 -0.40 20.47
N ASN A 111 7.24 0.05 21.61
CA ASN A 111 8.48 0.81 21.73
C ASN A 111 8.52 2.04 20.81
N GLY A 112 7.39 2.72 20.61
CA GLY A 112 7.36 4.00 19.90
C GLY A 112 7.96 5.12 20.74
N ALA A 113 8.84 5.94 20.14
CA ALA A 113 9.40 7.13 20.77
C ALA A 113 9.71 8.21 19.73
N VAL A 114 9.24 9.43 19.99
CA VAL A 114 9.58 10.64 19.23
C VAL A 114 10.10 11.63 20.26
N GLY A 115 11.24 12.27 19.99
CA GLY A 115 11.73 13.32 20.87
C GLY A 115 10.75 14.48 20.94
N ASP A 116 10.59 15.07 22.12
CA ASP A 116 9.88 16.34 22.25
C ASP A 116 10.65 17.38 21.42
N GLY A 117 9.99 17.94 20.41
CA GLY A 117 10.56 18.94 19.50
C GLY A 117 10.88 20.26 20.19
#